data_AF-A0A0A5G0J3-F1
#
_entry.id   AF-A0A0A5G0J3-F1
#
_cell.length_a   1.000
_cell.length_b   1.000
_cell.length_c   1.000
_cell.angle_alpha   90.00
_cell.angle_beta   90.00
_cell.angle_gamma   90.00
#
_symmetry.space_group_name_H-M   'P 1'
#
loop_
_entity.id
_entity.type
_entity.pdbx_description
1 polymer ?
#
loop_
_entity_poly.entity_id
_entity_poly.type
_entity_poly.pdbx_seq_one_letter_code
_entity_poly.pdbx_strand_id
1 'polypeptide(L)'
;MMKAWEFIKFAEEKILKKKWSPDAVVGIAKRKEQFEYIPSTKTLYNWIDEGKLTIVNMDLEMKLRRSTKGKKFSKHNKVHGMSIEERPKSIETREEFGHWR
;
A
#
# COMPACT_ATOMS: atom_id res chain seq x y z
N MET A 1 -11.07 -28.90 -1.54
CA MET A 1 -10.40 -28.50 -0.28
C MET A 1 -9.30 -29.46 0.15
N MET A 2 -9.42 -30.79 0.00
CA MET A 2 -8.40 -31.73 0.49
C MET A 2 -6.98 -31.49 -0.06
N LYS A 3 -6.81 -31.16 -1.35
CA LYS A 3 -5.48 -30.91 -1.95
C LYS A 3 -4.73 -29.69 -1.39
N ALA A 4 -5.44 -28.71 -0.84
CA ALA A 4 -4.84 -27.50 -0.28
C ALA A 4 -4.51 -27.63 1.21
N TRP A 5 -4.89 -28.74 1.86
CA TRP A 5 -4.77 -28.91 3.31
C TRP A 5 -3.30 -28.90 3.78
N GLU A 6 -2.42 -29.56 3.03
CA GLU A 6 -0.99 -29.59 3.34
C GLU A 6 -0.37 -28.18 3.27
N PHE A 7 -0.75 -27.43 2.24
CA PHE A 7 -0.34 -26.03 2.09
C PHE A 7 -0.87 -25.17 3.24
N ILE A 8 -2.13 -25.37 3.63
CA ILE A 8 -2.77 -24.64 4.74
C ILE A 8 -2.01 -24.86 6.05
N LYS A 9 -1.75 -26.12 6.44
CA LYS A 9 -0.97 -26.42 7.65
C LYS A 9 0.42 -25.78 7.63
N PHE A 10 1.08 -25.82 6.47
CA PHE A 10 2.37 -25.16 6.29
C PHE A 10 2.27 -23.64 6.46
N ALA A 11 1.25 -23.02 5.86
CA ALA A 11 1.01 -21.58 5.94
C ALA A 11 0.75 -21.15 7.39
N GLU A 12 -0.12 -21.87 8.11
CA GLU A 12 -0.42 -21.62 9.53
C GLU A 12 0.83 -21.69 10.38
N GLU A 13 1.66 -22.73 10.22
CA GLU A 13 2.89 -22.85 10.99
C GLU A 13 3.86 -21.69 10.72
N LYS A 14 4.05 -21.30 9.44
CA LYS A 14 5.01 -20.25 9.08
C LYS A 14 4.52 -18.86 9.47
N ILE A 15 3.22 -18.59 9.33
CA ILE A 15 2.64 -17.30 9.68
C ILE A 15 2.63 -17.14 11.21
N LEU A 16 2.18 -18.16 11.96
CA LEU A 16 2.07 -18.06 13.43
C LEU A 16 3.44 -18.12 14.12
N LYS A 17 4.34 -19.06 13.73
CA LYS A 17 5.64 -19.22 14.42
C LYS A 17 6.71 -18.29 13.90
N LYS A 18 6.81 -18.11 12.57
CA LYS A 18 7.89 -17.34 11.93
C LYS A 18 7.48 -15.92 11.51
N LYS A 19 6.23 -15.52 11.74
CA LYS A 19 5.67 -14.22 11.33
C LYS A 19 5.87 -13.90 9.85
N TRP A 20 5.80 -14.92 9.00
CA TRP A 20 5.91 -14.72 7.55
C TRP A 20 4.68 -14.01 6.99
N SER A 21 4.87 -13.23 5.92
CA SER A 21 3.75 -12.67 5.18
C SER A 21 3.08 -13.75 4.31
N PRO A 22 1.78 -13.64 3.99
CA PRO A 22 1.10 -14.55 3.07
C PRO A 22 1.80 -14.68 1.72
N ASP A 23 2.40 -13.58 1.25
CA ASP A 23 3.15 -13.56 -0.01
C ASP A 23 4.48 -14.32 0.08
N ALA A 24 5.19 -14.22 1.20
CA ALA A 24 6.41 -14.98 1.44
C ALA A 24 6.13 -16.50 1.47
N VAL A 25 5.02 -16.91 2.09
CA VAL A 25 4.60 -18.32 2.12
C VAL A 25 4.33 -18.83 0.71
N VAL A 26 3.51 -18.13 -0.08
CA VAL A 26 3.20 -18.53 -1.47
C VAL A 26 4.45 -18.54 -2.35
N GLY A 27 5.30 -17.52 -2.25
CA GLY A 27 6.53 -17.42 -3.04
C GLY A 27 7.54 -18.53 -2.73
N ILE A 28 7.68 -18.92 -1.46
CA ILE A 28 8.57 -20.03 -1.08
C ILE A 28 7.96 -21.37 -1.48
N ALA A 29 6.65 -21.56 -1.29
CA ALA A 29 5.96 -22.76 -1.72
C ALA A 29 6.13 -22.99 -3.23
N LYS A 30 6.01 -21.94 -4.04
CA LYS A 30 6.24 -21.99 -5.50
C LYS A 30 7.68 -22.36 -5.85
N ARG A 31 8.67 -21.71 -5.22
CA ARG A 31 10.08 -22.00 -5.51
C ARG A 31 10.52 -23.40 -5.13
N LYS A 32 9.88 -23.99 -4.11
CA LYS A 32 10.18 -25.35 -3.65
C LYS A 32 9.36 -26.42 -4.35
N GLU A 33 8.38 -26.06 -5.18
CA GLU A 33 7.40 -26.96 -5.80
C GLU A 33 6.87 -28.02 -4.83
N GLN A 34 6.65 -27.61 -3.59
CA GLN A 34 6.53 -28.54 -2.46
C GLN A 34 5.11 -29.09 -2.25
N PHE A 35 4.13 -28.56 -2.98
CA PHE A 35 2.72 -28.90 -2.78
C PHE A 35 2.02 -29.13 -4.12
N GLU A 36 1.10 -30.09 -4.16
CA GLU A 36 0.28 -30.39 -5.34
C GLU A 36 -0.59 -29.19 -5.76
N TYR A 37 -1.06 -28.42 -4.77
CA TYR A 37 -1.84 -27.21 -4.99
C TYR A 37 -1.26 -26.03 -4.21
N ILE A 38 -0.86 -24.99 -4.94
CA ILE A 38 -0.38 -23.73 -4.38
C ILE A 38 -1.36 -22.62 -4.78
N PRO A 39 -2.11 -22.03 -3.83
CA PRO A 39 -3.03 -20.94 -4.14
C PRO A 39 -2.29 -19.67 -4.58
N SER A 40 -3.02 -18.78 -5.27
CA SER A 40 -2.52 -17.42 -5.50
C SER A 40 -2.48 -16.63 -4.19
N THR A 41 -1.66 -15.58 -4.12
CA THR A 41 -1.59 -14.71 -2.93
C THR A 41 -2.95 -14.12 -2.57
N LYS A 42 -3.71 -13.69 -3.59
CA LYS A 42 -5.08 -13.16 -3.42
C LYS A 42 -6.00 -14.21 -2.82
N THR A 43 -5.92 -15.45 -3.29
CA THR A 43 -6.73 -16.56 -2.77
C THR A 43 -6.40 -16.84 -1.29
N LEU A 44 -5.11 -16.82 -0.92
CA LEU A 44 -4.70 -16.99 0.47
C LEU A 44 -5.24 -15.86 1.36
N TYR A 45 -5.14 -14.60 0.91
CA TYR A 45 -5.75 -13.48 1.64
C TYR A 45 -7.27 -13.63 1.80
N ASN A 46 -7.97 -14.04 0.74
CA ASN A 46 -9.41 -14.28 0.80
C ASN A 46 -9.77 -15.36 1.83
N TRP A 47 -9.01 -16.46 1.91
CA TRP A 47 -9.26 -17.51 2.91
C TRP A 47 -9.05 -17.02 4.34
N ILE A 48 -8.09 -16.14 4.57
CA ILE A 48 -7.86 -15.51 5.88
C ILE A 48 -9.02 -14.58 6.21
N ASP A 49 -9.46 -13.76 5.25
CA ASP A 49 -10.59 -12.84 5.42
C ASP A 49 -11.93 -13.56 5.62
N GLU A 50 -12.12 -14.70 4.97
CA GLU A 50 -13.28 -15.59 5.15
C GLU A 50 -13.21 -16.42 6.44
N GLY A 51 -12.11 -16.35 7.21
CA GLY A 51 -11.94 -17.12 8.45
C GLY A 51 -11.84 -18.63 8.23
N LYS A 52 -11.42 -19.09 7.05
CA LYS A 52 -11.25 -20.52 6.72
C LYS A 52 -9.96 -21.12 7.28
N LEU A 53 -9.10 -20.29 7.85
CA LEU A 53 -7.80 -20.61 8.42
C LEU A 53 -7.83 -20.29 9.92
N THR A 54 -6.96 -20.92 10.71
CA THR A 54 -6.76 -20.53 12.11
C THR A 54 -6.09 -19.15 12.24
N ILE A 55 -5.41 -18.69 11.19
CA ILE A 55 -4.79 -17.37 11.09
C ILE A 55 -5.89 -16.30 11.07
N VAL A 56 -5.80 -15.35 11.98
CA VAL A 56 -6.68 -14.17 11.98
C VAL A 56 -5.97 -12.96 11.39
N ASN A 57 -6.74 -11.97 10.94
CA ASN A 57 -6.18 -10.71 10.46
C ASN A 57 -5.27 -10.02 11.49
N MET A 58 -5.48 -10.26 12.79
CA MET A 58 -4.62 -9.78 13.89
C MET A 58 -3.20 -10.31 13.82
N ASP A 59 -2.99 -11.52 13.27
CA ASP A 59 -1.65 -12.12 13.12
C ASP A 59 -0.86 -11.48 11.97
N LEU A 60 -1.54 -10.74 11.08
CA LEU A 60 -0.95 -10.05 9.95
C LEU A 60 -0.56 -8.61 10.32
N GLU A 61 0.56 -8.45 11.02
CA GLU A 61 1.04 -7.14 11.50
C GLU A 61 1.09 -6.06 10.39
N MET A 62 1.47 -6.44 9.17
CA MET A 62 1.50 -5.51 8.03
C MET A 62 0.11 -5.07 7.55
N LYS A 63 -0.92 -5.90 7.73
CA LYS A 63 -2.28 -5.59 7.29
C LYS A 63 -2.92 -4.54 8.19
N LEU A 64 -2.74 -4.66 9.52
CA LEU A 64 -3.25 -3.66 10.48
C LEU A 64 -2.58 -2.30 10.38
N ARG A 65 -1.33 -2.22 9.90
CA ARG A 65 -0.63 -0.93 9.71
C ARG A 65 -1.20 -0.12 8.54
N ARG A 66 -1.85 -0.75 7.56
CA ARG A 66 -2.38 -0.05 6.39
C ARG A 66 -3.65 0.70 6.78
N SER A 67 -3.60 2.03 6.73
CA SER A 67 -4.80 2.86 6.84
C SER A 67 -5.79 2.50 5.73
N THR A 68 -7.00 2.12 6.11
CA THR A 68 -8.14 1.94 5.18
C THR A 68 -8.70 3.27 4.70
N LYS A 69 -8.32 4.39 5.33
CA LYS A 69 -8.76 5.73 4.89
C LYS A 69 -8.17 6.00 3.50
N GLY A 70 -9.06 6.26 2.53
CA GLY A 70 -8.67 6.69 1.20
C GLY A 70 -7.80 7.94 1.24
N LYS A 71 -6.87 8.04 0.28
CA LYS A 71 -6.00 9.21 0.16
C LYS A 71 -6.87 10.44 -0.09
N LYS A 72 -6.89 11.36 0.87
CA LYS A 72 -7.55 12.66 0.69
C LYS A 72 -6.73 13.46 -0.31
N PHE A 73 -7.23 13.63 -1.52
CA PHE A 73 -6.68 14.62 -2.44
C PHE A 73 -7.08 16.00 -1.92
N SER A 74 -6.11 16.76 -1.42
CA SER A 74 -6.35 18.18 -1.15
C SER A 74 -6.66 18.86 -2.46
N LYS A 75 -7.80 19.55 -2.55
CA LYS A 75 -8.05 20.46 -3.68
C LYS A 75 -6.96 21.53 -3.67
N HIS A 76 -6.44 21.86 -4.85
CA HIS A 76 -5.44 22.91 -5.00
C HIS A 76 -6.13 24.27 -4.81
N ASN A 77 -6.05 24.81 -3.59
CA ASN A 77 -6.71 26.07 -3.22
C ASN A 77 -5.83 27.31 -3.44
N LYS A 78 -4.64 27.18 -4.03
CA LYS A 78 -3.76 28.34 -4.27
C LYS A 78 -4.20 29.07 -5.53
N VAL A 79 -4.48 30.36 -5.39
CA VAL A 79 -4.60 31.31 -6.50
C VAL A 79 -3.19 31.81 -6.82
N HIS A 80 -2.74 31.67 -8.06
CA HIS A 80 -1.36 31.98 -8.49
C HIS A 80 -1.08 33.47 -8.74
N GLY A 81 -2.00 34.36 -8.33
CA GLY A 81 -1.90 35.79 -8.57
C GLY A 81 -2.41 36.20 -9.96
N MET A 82 -2.24 37.49 -10.27
CA MET A 82 -2.65 38.12 -11.54
C MET A 82 -1.62 37.90 -12.64
N SER A 83 -2.02 38.13 -13.90
CA SER A 83 -1.11 37.99 -15.05
C SER A 83 0.01 39.03 -14.98
N ILE A 84 1.18 38.69 -15.54
CA ILE A 84 2.31 39.64 -15.67
C ILE A 84 1.91 40.83 -16.54
N GLU A 85 0.97 40.66 -17.47
CA GLU A 85 0.47 41.73 -18.34
C GLU A 85 -0.36 42.78 -17.58
N GLU A 86 -0.99 42.40 -16.48
CA GLU A 86 -1.83 43.29 -15.65
C GLU A 86 -0.99 44.14 -14.67
N ARG A 87 0.34 43.98 -14.68
CA ARG A 87 1.22 44.73 -13.78
C ARG A 87 1.25 46.22 -14.16
N PRO A 88 1.32 47.14 -13.20
CA PRO A 88 1.47 48.56 -13.48
C PRO A 88 2.81 48.85 -14.18
N LYS A 89 2.77 49.80 -15.13
CA LYS A 89 3.94 50.20 -15.94
C LYS A 89 5.09 50.76 -15.12
N SER A 90 4.82 51.31 -13.92
CA SER A 90 5.87 51.86 -13.04
C SER A 90 6.89 50.80 -12.60
N ILE A 91 6.52 49.51 -12.61
CA ILE A 91 7.42 48.39 -12.28
C ILE A 91 8.49 48.19 -13.37
N GLU A 92 8.26 48.62 -14.61
CA GLU A 92 9.22 48.46 -15.70
C GLU A 92 10.44 49.35 -15.55
N THR A 93 10.25 50.58 -15.06
CA THR A 93 11.33 51.55 -14.88
C THR A 93 12.19 51.23 -13.65
N ARG A 94 11.62 50.55 -12.63
CA ARG A 94 12.29 50.22 -11.36
C ARG A 94 12.94 51.43 -10.70
N GLU A 95 12.33 52.60 -10.85
CA GLU A 95 12.83 53.88 -10.33
C GLU A 95 12.27 54.21 -8.94
N GLU A 96 11.29 53.44 -8.46
CA GLU A 96 10.74 53.60 -7.11
C GLU A 96 11.75 53.20 -6.02
N PHE A 97 11.70 53.91 -4.89
CA PHE A 97 12.53 53.65 -3.72
C PHE A 97 12.33 52.20 -3.23
N GLY A 98 13.41 51.44 -3.12
CA GLY A 98 13.38 50.02 -2.74
C GLY A 98 13.60 49.04 -3.90
N HIS A 99 13.66 49.52 -5.15
CA HIS A 99 14.24 48.74 -6.24
C HIS A 99 15.77 48.83 -6.16
N TRP A 100 16.40 47.72 -5.80
CA TRP A 100 17.85 47.59 -5.94
C TRP A 100 18.14 47.45 -7.45
N ARG A 101 18.82 48.45 -8.01
CA ARG A 101 19.47 48.32 -9.32
C ARG A 101 20.68 47.40 -9.23
#